data_AF-A0A4Y3T8T1-F1
#
_entry.id   AF-A0A4Y3T8T1-F1
#
_cell.length_a   1.000
_cell.length_b   1.000
_cell.length_c   1.000
_cell.angle_alpha   90.00
_cell.angle_beta   90.00
_cell.angle_gamma   90.00
#
_symmetry.space_group_name_H-M   'P 1'
#
loop_
_entity.id
_entity.type
_entity.pdbx_description
1 polymer ?
#
loop_
_entity_poly.entity_id
_entity_poly.type
_entity_poly.pdbx_seq_one_letter_code
_entity_poly.pdbx_strand_id
1 'polypeptide(L)'
;MMSVWFTLFKKELRHGWMAFLIFLILQLLLMALGIFLNIRYGQDAEIWPVIIGVMLSILLLFYVPVYLLFNVIQGRKTFHIWMQNPLPGWSMLLAKLSGAFVYFIGTMIIIGTYTWASLTRITEMPQELSLFRVTILALLILIWSGIGGGVALLFLWTIQRTMRSRIGKWAWIVLIVGIILYSLIDAKFIESGAFAFLTDWGAIQNVTVLHFVMPHGAPTSMSANFATADPIGLTMGDLVLDLVRTLILFILTARLTDHKLEAS
;
A
#
# COMPACT_ATOMS: atom_id res chain seq x y z
N MET A 1 10.78 -24.00 -21.04
CA MET A 1 9.35 -23.67 -21.24
C MET A 1 8.96 -22.63 -20.19
N MET A 2 8.48 -21.45 -20.58
CA MET A 2 7.93 -20.49 -19.60
C MET A 2 6.58 -21.00 -19.10
N SER A 3 6.34 -20.95 -17.80
CA SER A 3 5.01 -21.25 -17.27
C SER A 3 3.98 -20.27 -17.86
N VAL A 4 2.77 -20.75 -18.16
CA VAL A 4 1.69 -19.93 -18.72
C VAL A 4 1.42 -18.70 -17.82
N TRP A 5 1.57 -18.86 -16.51
CA TRP A 5 1.50 -17.79 -15.52
C TRP A 5 2.53 -16.68 -15.76
N PHE A 6 3.80 -17.04 -16.03
CA PHE A 6 4.85 -16.05 -16.25
C PHE A 6 4.61 -15.22 -17.52
N THR A 7 4.06 -15.84 -18.57
CA THR A 7 3.64 -15.14 -19.79
C THR A 7 2.54 -14.11 -19.49
N LEU A 8 1.58 -14.47 -18.64
CA LEU A 8 0.52 -13.56 -18.20
C LEU A 8 1.07 -12.42 -17.35
N PHE A 9 1.93 -12.73 -16.39
CA PHE A 9 2.63 -11.73 -15.59
C PHE A 9 3.43 -10.73 -16.43
N LYS A 10 4.23 -11.21 -17.40
CA LYS A 10 5.00 -10.35 -18.32
C LYS A 10 4.08 -9.45 -19.16
N LYS A 11 2.92 -9.96 -19.57
CA LYS A 11 1.90 -9.17 -20.28
C LYS A 11 1.35 -8.05 -19.40
N GLU A 12 1.02 -8.33 -18.13
CA GLU A 12 0.52 -7.34 -17.18
C GLU A 12 1.58 -6.26 -16.90
N LEU A 13 2.85 -6.64 -16.73
CA LEU A 13 3.96 -5.68 -16.59
C LEU A 13 4.03 -4.73 -17.79
N ARG A 14 4.06 -5.27 -19.01
CA ARG A 14 4.13 -4.45 -20.23
C ARG A 14 2.96 -3.47 -20.33
N HIS A 15 1.76 -3.86 -19.88
CA HIS A 15 0.60 -3.00 -19.94
C HIS A 15 0.70 -1.82 -18.95
N GLY A 16 1.14 -2.08 -17.73
CA GLY A 16 1.25 -1.03 -16.71
C GLY A 16 2.52 -0.18 -16.77
N TRP A 17 3.43 -0.47 -17.71
CA TRP A 17 4.65 0.33 -17.91
C TRP A 17 4.38 1.81 -18.16
N MET A 18 3.33 2.16 -18.94
CA MET A 18 2.98 3.56 -19.19
C MET A 18 2.55 4.29 -17.92
N ALA A 19 1.69 3.66 -17.10
CA ALA A 19 1.25 4.25 -15.84
C ALA A 19 2.42 4.43 -14.85
N PHE A 20 3.33 3.44 -14.81
CA PHE A 20 4.55 3.52 -14.04
C PHE A 20 5.44 4.70 -14.48
N LEU A 21 5.68 4.88 -15.78
CA LEU A 21 6.51 5.97 -16.29
C LEU A 21 5.94 7.35 -15.95
N ILE A 22 4.61 7.54 -16.09
CA ILE A 22 3.96 8.81 -15.74
C ILE A 22 4.18 9.12 -14.26
N PHE A 23 3.96 8.13 -13.39
CA PHE A 23 4.19 8.30 -11.95
C PHE A 23 5.67 8.54 -11.64
N LEU A 24 6.59 7.84 -12.33
CA LEU A 24 8.03 7.97 -12.16
C LEU A 24 8.54 9.37 -12.56
N ILE A 25 8.01 9.95 -13.62
CA ILE A 25 8.35 11.32 -14.02
C ILE A 25 7.83 12.31 -12.98
N LEU A 26 6.57 12.15 -12.55
CA LEU A 26 5.95 13.03 -11.56
C LEU A 26 6.72 13.01 -10.22
N GLN A 27 7.09 11.83 -9.72
CA GLN A 27 7.87 11.73 -8.47
C GLN A 27 9.24 12.39 -8.61
N LEU A 28 9.92 12.24 -9.76
CA LEU A 28 11.26 12.83 -9.96
C LEU A 28 11.17 14.36 -10.03
N LEU A 29 10.11 14.89 -10.64
CA LEU A 29 9.85 16.34 -10.63
C LEU A 29 9.60 16.86 -9.22
N LEU A 30 8.86 16.13 -8.39
CA LEU A 30 8.63 16.51 -6.99
C LEU A 30 9.92 16.43 -6.16
N MET A 31 10.75 15.40 -6.37
CA MET A 31 12.06 15.30 -5.71
C MET A 31 12.98 16.46 -6.11
N ALA A 32 13.00 16.82 -7.40
CA ALA A 32 13.76 17.95 -7.91
C ALA A 32 13.23 19.28 -7.34
N LEU A 33 11.90 19.43 -7.21
CA LEU A 33 11.29 20.58 -6.55
C LEU A 33 11.76 20.72 -5.10
N GLY A 34 11.88 19.62 -4.35
CA GLY A 34 12.36 19.67 -2.97
C GLY A 34 13.80 20.14 -2.83
N ILE A 35 14.67 19.70 -3.75
CA ILE A 35 16.05 20.18 -3.82
C ILE A 35 16.08 21.66 -4.23
N PHE A 36 15.28 22.05 -5.22
CA PHE A 36 15.20 23.44 -5.68
C PHE A 36 14.74 24.40 -4.57
N LEU A 37 13.70 24.04 -3.82
CA LEU A 37 13.22 24.82 -2.68
C LEU A 37 14.28 24.93 -1.59
N ASN A 38 15.03 23.86 -1.35
CA ASN A 38 16.13 23.88 -0.39
C ASN A 38 17.24 24.86 -0.79
N ILE A 39 17.64 24.87 -2.07
CA ILE A 39 18.66 25.80 -2.58
C ILE A 39 18.19 27.25 -2.48
N ARG A 40 16.88 27.51 -2.67
CA ARG A 40 16.35 28.87 -2.71
C ARG A 40 16.00 29.45 -1.33
N TYR A 41 15.51 28.62 -0.42
CA TYR A 41 14.93 29.04 0.87
C TYR A 41 15.56 28.36 2.09
N GLY A 42 16.46 27.39 1.90
CA GLY A 42 17.14 26.71 2.99
C GLY A 42 18.22 27.61 3.57
N GLN A 43 17.91 28.28 4.68
CA GLN A 43 18.91 29.12 5.35
C GLN A 43 19.82 28.31 6.28
N ASP A 44 19.34 27.26 6.97
CA ASP A 44 20.19 26.53 7.92
C ASP A 44 19.88 25.02 8.08
N ALA A 45 18.75 24.52 7.55
CA ALA A 45 18.38 23.11 7.68
C ALA A 45 17.77 22.55 6.40
N GLU A 46 18.20 21.36 5.98
CA GLU A 46 17.71 20.65 4.79
C GLU A 46 16.28 20.07 4.98
N ILE A 47 15.34 20.91 5.40
CA ILE A 47 13.98 20.50 5.79
C ILE A 47 13.11 20.21 4.56
N TRP A 48 13.26 20.99 3.48
CA TRP A 48 12.40 20.87 2.29
C TRP A 48 12.45 19.50 1.60
N PRO A 49 13.64 18.90 1.36
CA PRO A 49 13.74 17.56 0.78
C PRO A 49 13.12 16.49 1.68
N VAL A 50 13.23 16.64 3.00
CA VAL A 50 12.65 15.71 3.98
C VAL A 50 11.13 15.77 3.97
N ILE A 51 10.53 16.96 3.98
CA ILE A 51 9.07 17.12 3.91
C ILE A 51 8.53 16.42 2.65
N ILE A 52 9.16 16.66 1.51
CA ILE A 52 8.73 16.05 0.24
C ILE A 52 8.96 14.54 0.23
N GLY A 53 10.08 14.05 0.78
CA GLY A 53 10.36 12.62 0.90
C GLY A 53 9.32 11.89 1.77
N VAL A 54 8.98 12.46 2.93
CA VAL A 54 7.95 11.92 3.83
C VAL A 54 6.57 11.98 3.16
N MET A 55 6.21 13.09 2.51
CA MET A 55 4.96 13.21 1.76
C MET A 55 4.84 12.13 0.67
N LEU A 56 5.89 11.93 -0.13
CA LEU A 56 5.93 10.90 -1.16
C LEU A 56 5.84 9.49 -0.57
N SER A 57 6.46 9.26 0.60
CA SER A 57 6.37 7.99 1.31
C SER A 57 4.95 7.71 1.81
N ILE A 58 4.21 8.72 2.29
CA ILE A 58 2.80 8.59 2.67
C ILE A 58 1.94 8.29 1.43
N LEU A 59 2.16 8.98 0.32
CA LEU A 59 1.44 8.73 -0.93
C LEU A 59 1.66 7.31 -1.47
N LEU A 60 2.81 6.69 -1.15
CA LEU A 60 3.13 5.33 -1.54
C LEU A 60 2.17 4.29 -0.93
N LEU A 61 1.51 4.59 0.20
CA LEU A 61 0.45 3.76 0.79
C LEU A 61 -0.69 3.50 -0.20
N PHE A 62 -0.99 4.48 -1.05
CA PHE A 62 -2.08 4.41 -2.03
C PHE A 62 -1.62 3.92 -3.41
N TYR A 63 -0.32 3.65 -3.60
CA TYR A 63 0.25 3.35 -4.91
C TYR A 63 -0.34 2.08 -5.53
N VAL A 64 -0.32 0.96 -4.80
CA VAL A 64 -0.81 -0.34 -5.32
C VAL A 64 -2.30 -0.27 -5.70
N PRO A 65 -3.20 0.26 -4.84
CA PRO A 65 -4.60 0.48 -5.23
C PRO A 65 -4.77 1.37 -6.47
N VAL A 66 -4.08 2.51 -6.53
CA VAL A 66 -4.23 3.45 -7.66
C VAL A 66 -3.70 2.84 -8.95
N TYR A 67 -2.55 2.18 -8.90
CA TYR A 67 -1.95 1.51 -10.05
C TYR A 67 -2.87 0.41 -10.61
N LEU A 68 -3.43 -0.42 -9.73
CA LEU A 68 -4.38 -1.46 -10.14
C LEU A 68 -5.65 -0.86 -10.76
N LEU A 69 -6.14 0.27 -10.24
CA LEU A 69 -7.28 0.99 -10.81
C LEU A 69 -6.99 1.47 -12.24
N PHE A 70 -5.82 2.07 -12.48
CA PHE A 70 -5.40 2.48 -13.82
C PHE A 70 -5.31 1.29 -14.79
N ASN A 71 -4.64 0.21 -14.37
CA ASN A 71 -4.51 -1.01 -15.17
C ASN A 71 -5.86 -1.63 -15.52
N VAL A 72 -6.80 -1.61 -14.58
CA VAL A 72 -8.17 -2.06 -14.79
C VAL A 72 -8.90 -1.20 -15.82
N ILE A 73 -8.77 0.14 -15.74
CA ILE A 73 -9.44 1.06 -16.67
C ILE A 73 -8.92 0.85 -18.09
N GLN A 74 -7.60 0.72 -18.25
CA GLN A 74 -6.98 0.46 -19.56
C GLN A 74 -7.34 -0.94 -20.09
N GLY A 75 -7.41 -1.94 -19.21
CA GLY A 75 -7.78 -3.32 -19.54
C GLY A 75 -9.24 -3.52 -19.96
N ARG A 76 -10.11 -2.50 -19.88
CA ARG A 76 -11.54 -2.61 -20.26
C ARG A 76 -11.74 -3.00 -21.73
N LYS A 77 -10.82 -2.64 -22.62
CA LYS A 77 -10.95 -2.88 -24.08
C LYS A 77 -10.54 -4.29 -24.51
N THR A 78 -9.58 -4.89 -23.80
CA THR A 78 -9.03 -6.23 -24.09
C THR A 78 -9.71 -7.34 -23.30
N PHE A 79 -10.88 -7.04 -22.73
CA PHE A 79 -11.55 -7.92 -21.79
C PHE A 79 -12.15 -9.18 -22.42
N HIS A 80 -12.60 -9.13 -23.67
CA HIS A 80 -13.10 -10.32 -24.39
C HIS A 80 -12.03 -11.43 -24.53
N ILE A 81 -10.75 -11.04 -24.58
CA ILE A 81 -9.60 -11.95 -24.62
C ILE A 81 -9.32 -12.55 -23.23
N TRP A 82 -9.78 -11.90 -22.17
CA TRP A 82 -9.64 -12.37 -20.78
C TRP A 82 -10.58 -13.53 -20.47
N MET A 83 -11.78 -13.56 -21.07
CA MET A 83 -12.74 -14.67 -20.92
C MET A 83 -12.28 -15.97 -21.57
N GLN A 84 -11.46 -15.89 -22.62
CA GLN A 84 -10.99 -17.06 -23.36
C GLN A 84 -9.75 -17.71 -22.75
N ASN A 85 -9.29 -17.23 -21.59
CA ASN A 85 -8.06 -17.71 -20.97
C ASN A 85 -8.38 -18.89 -20.04
N PRO A 86 -7.81 -20.09 -20.25
CA PRO A 86 -8.11 -21.30 -19.46
C PRO A 86 -7.50 -21.29 -18.04
N LEU A 87 -6.98 -20.15 -17.58
CA LEU A 87 -6.36 -20.03 -16.28
C LEU A 87 -7.40 -19.69 -15.21
N PRO A 88 -7.28 -20.28 -14.00
CA PRO A 88 -8.15 -19.93 -12.90
C PRO A 88 -7.92 -18.48 -12.45
N GLY A 89 -8.97 -17.84 -11.98
CA GLY A 89 -9.06 -16.43 -11.63
C GLY A 89 -8.11 -16.03 -10.53
N TRP A 90 -7.82 -16.92 -9.57
CA TRP A 90 -6.79 -16.68 -8.55
C TRP A 90 -5.41 -16.42 -9.17
N SER A 91 -5.05 -17.15 -10.22
CA SER A 91 -3.75 -17.04 -10.90
C SER A 91 -3.64 -15.74 -11.69
N MET A 92 -4.76 -15.30 -12.29
CA MET A 92 -4.85 -14.01 -12.98
C MET A 92 -4.76 -12.82 -12.01
N LEU A 93 -5.45 -12.90 -10.87
CA LEU A 93 -5.41 -11.87 -9.83
C LEU A 93 -4.01 -11.76 -9.23
N LEU A 94 -3.37 -12.90 -8.96
CA LEU A 94 -2.01 -12.95 -8.42
C LEU A 94 -1.02 -12.30 -9.41
N ALA A 95 -1.13 -12.58 -10.70
CA ALA A 95 -0.27 -11.94 -11.70
C ALA A 95 -0.47 -10.41 -11.79
N LYS A 96 -1.71 -9.91 -11.64
CA LYS A 96 -1.98 -8.46 -11.55
C LYS A 96 -1.34 -7.85 -10.31
N LEU A 97 -1.54 -8.48 -9.16
CA LEU A 97 -0.99 -8.04 -7.90
C LEU A 97 0.55 -8.02 -7.96
N SER A 98 1.18 -9.11 -8.40
CA SER A 98 2.63 -9.19 -8.59
C SER A 98 3.14 -8.10 -9.55
N GLY A 99 2.43 -7.82 -10.64
CA GLY A 99 2.80 -6.76 -11.58
C GLY A 99 2.81 -5.39 -10.91
N ALA A 100 1.80 -5.10 -10.09
CA ALA A 100 1.74 -3.89 -9.27
C ALA A 100 2.89 -3.83 -8.26
N PHE A 101 3.22 -4.95 -7.61
CA PHE A 101 4.30 -5.04 -6.64
C PHE A 101 5.68 -4.76 -7.24
N VAL A 102 5.97 -5.21 -8.46
CA VAL A 102 7.26 -4.91 -9.10
C VAL A 102 7.47 -3.41 -9.25
N TYR A 103 6.45 -2.69 -9.73
CA TYR A 103 6.53 -1.24 -9.89
C TYR A 103 6.53 -0.52 -8.54
N PHE A 104 5.72 -0.99 -7.59
CA PHE A 104 5.72 -0.50 -6.21
C PHE A 104 7.11 -0.61 -5.57
N ILE A 105 7.78 -1.75 -5.68
CA ILE A 105 9.14 -1.94 -5.14
C ILE A 105 10.12 -0.99 -5.81
N GLY A 106 10.05 -0.83 -7.14
CA GLY A 106 10.91 0.12 -7.86
C GLY A 106 10.71 1.56 -7.38
N THR A 107 9.46 2.01 -7.28
CA THR A 107 9.08 3.33 -6.75
C THR A 107 9.50 3.49 -5.28
N MET A 108 9.30 2.47 -4.46
CA MET A 108 9.67 2.44 -3.05
C MET A 108 11.18 2.61 -2.85
N ILE A 109 12.01 1.95 -3.67
CA ILE A 109 13.47 2.09 -3.60
C ILE A 109 13.89 3.53 -3.92
N ILE A 110 13.29 4.16 -4.94
CA ILE A 110 13.64 5.53 -5.33
C ILE A 110 13.22 6.52 -4.25
N ILE A 111 11.97 6.45 -3.77
CA ILE A 111 11.46 7.34 -2.71
C ILE A 111 12.18 7.08 -1.39
N GLY A 112 12.42 5.82 -1.06
CA GLY A 112 13.11 5.41 0.17
C GLY A 112 14.55 5.91 0.21
N THR A 113 15.30 5.76 -0.89
CA THR A 113 16.68 6.29 -0.97
C THR A 113 16.72 7.81 -0.92
N TYR A 114 15.80 8.50 -1.60
CA TYR A 114 15.67 9.96 -1.53
C TYR A 114 15.36 10.45 -0.11
N THR A 115 14.38 9.83 0.55
CA THR A 115 13.95 10.20 1.90
C THR A 115 15.04 9.90 2.91
N TRP A 116 15.69 8.73 2.80
CA TRP A 116 16.84 8.35 3.62
C TRP A 116 17.99 9.36 3.49
N ALA A 117 18.40 9.67 2.26
CA ALA A 117 19.47 10.63 2.01
C ALA A 117 19.14 12.01 2.59
N SER A 118 17.88 12.44 2.49
CA SER A 118 17.43 13.71 3.05
C SER A 118 17.44 13.69 4.59
N LEU A 119 16.98 12.61 5.23
CA LEU A 119 16.96 12.47 6.69
C LEU A 119 18.36 12.47 7.31
N THR A 120 19.34 11.84 6.65
CA THR A 120 20.73 11.80 7.13
C THR A 120 21.43 13.16 7.15
N ARG A 121 20.87 14.16 6.46
CA ARG A 121 21.43 15.51 6.37
C ARG A 121 20.84 16.49 7.37
N ILE A 122 19.81 16.09 8.12
CA ILE A 122 19.31 16.87 9.24
C ILE A 122 20.33 16.76 10.38
N THR A 123 21.01 17.86 10.67
CA THR A 123 22.04 18.00 11.71
C THR A 123 21.48 17.93 13.13
N GLU A 124 20.20 18.19 13.32
CA GLU A 124 19.50 18.18 14.63
C GLU A 124 18.69 16.91 14.90
N MET A 125 18.93 15.82 14.17
CA MET A 125 18.25 14.55 14.43
C MET A 125 18.58 14.06 15.86
N PRO A 126 17.57 13.67 16.66
CA PRO A 126 17.82 13.09 17.98
C PRO A 126 18.75 11.89 17.82
N GLN A 127 19.95 11.94 18.43
CA GLN A 127 20.93 10.84 18.38
C GLN A 127 20.38 9.51 18.95
N GLU A 128 19.22 9.56 19.60
CA GLU A 128 18.52 8.44 20.21
C GLU A 128 17.75 7.56 19.21
N LEU A 129 17.50 8.03 17.98
CA LEU A 129 16.75 7.27 16.98
C LEU A 129 17.67 6.63 15.95
N SER A 130 17.61 5.29 15.84
CA SER A 130 18.28 4.60 14.75
C SER A 130 17.47 4.76 13.46
N LEU A 131 17.87 5.71 12.61
CA LEU A 131 17.24 5.94 11.29
C LEU A 131 17.03 4.64 10.52
N PHE A 132 18.02 3.73 10.57
CA PHE A 132 18.00 2.44 9.87
C PHE A 132 16.81 1.59 10.30
N ARG A 133 16.57 1.49 11.60
CA ARG A 133 15.49 0.68 12.16
C ARG A 133 14.13 1.29 11.90
N VAL A 134 14.00 2.61 11.98
CA VAL A 134 12.77 3.34 11.58
C VAL A 134 12.44 3.08 10.12
N THR A 135 13.46 3.12 9.25
CA THR A 135 13.28 2.90 7.81
C THR A 135 12.83 1.47 7.53
N ILE A 136 13.41 0.46 8.19
CA ILE A 136 12.93 -0.92 8.06
C ILE A 136 11.47 -1.07 8.46
N LEU A 137 11.04 -0.48 9.59
CA LEU A 137 9.64 -0.52 10.01
C LEU A 137 8.72 0.16 8.99
N ALA A 138 9.11 1.33 8.49
CA ALA A 138 8.35 2.04 7.48
C ALA A 138 8.19 1.21 6.20
N LEU A 139 9.25 0.53 5.74
CA LEU A 139 9.19 -0.35 4.58
C LEU A 139 8.24 -1.54 4.80
N LEU A 140 8.26 -2.15 5.98
CA LEU A 140 7.35 -3.26 6.31
C LEU A 140 5.89 -2.81 6.31
N ILE A 141 5.58 -1.65 6.90
CA ILE A 141 4.23 -1.08 6.91
C ILE A 141 3.76 -0.75 5.48
N LEU A 142 4.64 -0.18 4.65
CA LEU A 142 4.35 0.13 3.25
C LEU A 142 4.03 -1.13 2.45
N ILE A 143 4.82 -2.21 2.61
CA ILE A 143 4.55 -3.48 1.95
C ILE A 143 3.22 -4.07 2.43
N TRP A 144 2.99 -4.09 3.74
CA TRP A 144 1.78 -4.64 4.36
C TRP A 144 0.51 -3.95 3.85
N SER A 145 0.48 -2.62 3.95
CA SER A 145 -0.63 -1.79 3.47
C SER A 145 -0.84 -1.91 1.95
N GLY A 146 0.23 -2.06 1.17
CA GLY A 146 0.15 -2.30 -0.27
C GLY A 146 -0.55 -3.62 -0.62
N ILE A 147 -0.32 -4.68 0.15
CA ILE A 147 -0.96 -5.99 -0.08
C ILE A 147 -2.45 -5.87 0.25
N GLY A 148 -2.79 -5.40 1.45
CA GLY A 148 -4.18 -5.28 1.91
C GLY A 148 -4.99 -4.36 1.00
N GLY A 149 -4.46 -3.16 0.70
CA GLY A 149 -5.11 -2.19 -0.18
C GLY A 149 -5.28 -2.70 -1.61
N GLY A 150 -4.27 -3.39 -2.16
CA GLY A 150 -4.34 -3.97 -3.50
C GLY A 150 -5.43 -5.03 -3.62
N VAL A 151 -5.52 -5.94 -2.65
CA VAL A 151 -6.56 -6.98 -2.60
C VAL A 151 -7.95 -6.38 -2.42
N ALA A 152 -8.10 -5.42 -1.49
CA ALA A 152 -9.38 -4.74 -1.27
C ALA A 152 -9.89 -4.04 -2.54
N LEU A 153 -9.00 -3.40 -3.30
CA LEU A 153 -9.37 -2.78 -4.56
C LEU A 153 -9.75 -3.82 -5.62
N LEU A 154 -9.02 -4.94 -5.75
CA LEU A 154 -9.40 -6.02 -6.67
C LEU A 154 -10.78 -6.60 -6.34
N PHE A 155 -11.11 -6.71 -5.06
CA PHE A 155 -12.43 -7.13 -4.60
C PHE A 155 -13.53 -6.13 -5.02
N LEU A 156 -13.36 -4.85 -4.68
CA LEU A 156 -14.31 -3.79 -5.06
C LEU A 156 -14.47 -3.68 -6.57
N TRP A 157 -13.38 -3.85 -7.32
CA TRP A 157 -13.42 -3.89 -8.77
C TRP A 157 -14.26 -5.06 -9.29
N THR A 158 -14.11 -6.24 -8.71
CA THR A 158 -14.88 -7.43 -9.11
C THR A 158 -16.38 -7.26 -8.83
N ILE A 159 -16.74 -6.60 -7.74
CA ILE A 159 -18.13 -6.20 -7.44
C ILE A 159 -18.64 -5.20 -8.48
N GLN A 160 -17.88 -4.12 -8.71
CA GLN A 160 -18.23 -3.07 -9.67
C GLN A 160 -18.52 -3.66 -11.05
N ARG A 161 -17.68 -4.61 -11.47
CA ARG A 161 -17.84 -5.34 -12.72
C ARG A 161 -19.10 -6.19 -12.75
N THR A 162 -19.36 -6.95 -11.68
CA THR A 162 -20.56 -7.79 -11.59
C THR A 162 -21.83 -6.94 -11.72
N MET A 163 -21.85 -5.76 -11.09
CA MET A 163 -22.95 -4.81 -11.17
C MET A 163 -23.05 -4.07 -12.51
N ARG A 164 -21.96 -4.00 -13.30
CA ARG A 164 -21.98 -3.36 -14.61
C ARG A 164 -22.98 -4.00 -15.58
N SER A 165 -23.19 -5.31 -15.46
CA SER A 165 -24.24 -6.02 -16.22
C SER A 165 -25.65 -5.48 -15.96
N ARG A 166 -25.90 -4.92 -14.76
CA ARG A 166 -27.20 -4.40 -14.35
C ARG A 166 -27.34 -2.88 -14.51
N ILE A 167 -26.27 -2.14 -14.23
CA ILE A 167 -26.29 -0.66 -14.08
C ILE A 167 -25.70 0.06 -15.32
N GLY A 168 -25.01 -0.66 -16.21
CA GLY A 168 -24.48 -0.10 -17.46
C GLY A 168 -23.37 0.93 -17.24
N LYS A 169 -23.52 2.13 -17.83
CA LYS A 169 -22.47 3.18 -17.85
C LYS A 169 -22.17 3.77 -16.46
N TRP A 170 -23.11 3.71 -15.53
CA TRP A 170 -22.99 4.27 -14.17
C TRP A 170 -22.25 3.38 -13.18
N ALA A 171 -21.76 2.21 -13.62
CA ALA A 171 -21.06 1.26 -12.77
C ALA A 171 -19.80 1.86 -12.08
N TRP A 172 -19.23 2.96 -12.56
CA TRP A 172 -18.10 3.60 -11.87
C TRP A 172 -18.49 4.20 -10.50
N ILE A 173 -19.75 4.62 -10.33
CA ILE A 173 -20.27 5.10 -9.04
C ILE A 173 -20.22 3.99 -7.98
N VAL A 174 -20.46 2.74 -8.38
CA VAL A 174 -20.39 1.57 -7.49
C VAL A 174 -19.00 1.43 -6.86
N LEU A 175 -17.94 1.80 -7.58
CA LEU A 175 -16.58 1.74 -7.04
C LEU A 175 -16.37 2.81 -5.96
N ILE A 176 -16.83 4.04 -6.21
CA ILE A 176 -16.73 5.15 -5.23
C ILE A 176 -17.56 4.86 -3.99
N VAL A 177 -18.84 4.49 -4.18
CA VAL A 177 -19.74 4.10 -3.11
C VAL A 177 -19.20 2.88 -2.36
N GLY A 178 -18.62 1.92 -3.07
CA GLY A 178 -17.98 0.74 -2.50
C GLY A 178 -16.79 1.07 -1.61
N ILE A 179 -15.92 2.00 -2.02
CA ILE A 179 -14.82 2.49 -1.18
C ILE A 179 -15.36 3.15 0.10
N ILE A 180 -16.34 4.05 -0.02
CA ILE A 180 -16.94 4.75 1.12
C ILE A 180 -17.59 3.75 2.08
N LEU A 181 -18.40 2.82 1.57
CA LEU A 181 -19.05 1.78 2.38
C LEU A 181 -18.03 0.87 3.04
N TYR A 182 -16.98 0.46 2.33
CA TYR A 182 -15.91 -0.35 2.89
C TYR A 182 -15.24 0.36 4.07
N SER A 183 -14.87 1.63 3.91
CA SER A 183 -14.28 2.43 4.98
C SER A 183 -15.21 2.65 6.17
N LEU A 184 -16.52 2.85 5.93
CA LEU A 184 -17.51 3.02 7.00
C LEU A 184 -17.76 1.73 7.78
N ILE A 185 -17.85 0.59 7.08
CA ILE A 185 -17.99 -0.72 7.71
C ILE A 185 -16.76 -1.02 8.54
N ASP A 186 -15.58 -0.71 8.01
CA ASP A 186 -14.32 -0.89 8.72
C ASP A 186 -14.25 -0.07 10.01
N ALA A 187 -14.57 1.22 9.93
CA ALA A 187 -14.61 2.10 11.10
C ALA A 187 -15.60 1.60 12.16
N LYS A 188 -16.81 1.21 11.75
CA LYS A 188 -17.82 0.64 12.65
C LYS A 188 -17.42 -0.70 13.24
N PHE A 189 -16.67 -1.50 12.50
CA PHE A 189 -16.17 -2.78 12.99
C PHE A 189 -15.10 -2.55 14.05
N ILE A 190 -14.18 -1.60 13.84
CA ILE A 190 -13.17 -1.19 14.83
C ILE A 190 -13.84 -0.65 16.10
N GLU A 191 -14.90 0.15 15.98
CA GLU A 191 -15.68 0.64 17.12
C GLU A 191 -16.48 -0.46 17.84
N SER A 192 -16.70 -1.61 17.20
CA SER A 192 -17.44 -2.71 17.80
C SER A 192 -16.57 -3.48 18.79
N GLY A 193 -17.15 -3.88 19.93
CA GLY A 193 -16.44 -4.70 20.93
C GLY A 193 -15.99 -6.08 20.40
N ALA A 194 -16.49 -6.50 19.23
CA ALA A 194 -16.03 -7.72 18.56
C ALA A 194 -14.61 -7.56 17.99
N PHE A 195 -14.21 -6.36 17.57
CA PHE A 195 -12.85 -6.09 17.12
C PHE A 195 -11.88 -6.21 18.29
N ALA A 196 -12.14 -5.50 19.40
CA ALA A 196 -11.35 -5.58 20.63
C ALA A 196 -11.18 -7.04 21.11
N PHE A 197 -12.26 -7.82 21.14
CA PHE A 197 -12.18 -9.25 21.49
C PHE A 197 -11.24 -10.06 20.58
N LEU A 198 -11.21 -9.76 19.28
CA LEU A 198 -10.39 -10.45 18.29
C LEU A 198 -8.97 -9.92 18.18
N THR A 199 -8.67 -8.70 18.66
CA THR A 199 -7.38 -8.04 18.47
C THR A 199 -6.60 -7.73 19.74
N ASP A 200 -7.25 -7.60 20.90
CA ASP A 200 -6.59 -7.16 22.16
C ASP A 200 -5.49 -8.11 22.67
N TRP A 201 -5.34 -9.29 22.08
CA TRP A 201 -4.28 -10.22 22.44
C TRP A 201 -2.96 -9.87 21.73
N GLY A 202 -1.85 -10.10 22.45
CA GLY A 202 -0.52 -9.81 21.92
C GLY A 202 -0.26 -8.32 21.72
N ALA A 203 -0.72 -7.48 22.65
CA ALA A 203 -0.46 -6.04 22.64
C ALA A 203 1.04 -5.76 22.51
N ILE A 204 1.41 -5.01 21.47
CA ILE A 204 2.79 -4.58 21.28
C ILE A 204 2.97 -3.35 22.17
N GLN A 205 3.63 -3.56 23.30
CA GLN A 205 3.87 -2.46 24.23
C GLN A 205 4.72 -1.38 23.57
N ASN A 206 4.43 -0.11 23.82
CA ASN A 206 5.20 1.04 23.30
C ASN A 206 6.69 0.88 23.58
N VAL A 207 7.05 0.37 24.75
CA VAL A 207 8.43 0.07 25.15
C VAL A 207 9.13 -0.90 24.20
N THR A 208 8.41 -1.83 23.57
CA THR A 208 8.98 -2.81 22.62
C THR A 208 9.32 -2.14 21.29
N VAL A 209 8.41 -1.32 20.76
CA VAL A 209 8.67 -0.53 19.54
C VAL A 209 9.80 0.47 19.78
N LEU A 210 9.80 1.07 20.96
CA LEU A 210 10.81 2.04 21.37
C LEU A 210 12.19 1.39 21.53
N HIS A 211 12.29 0.21 22.15
CA HIS A 211 13.53 -0.57 22.22
C HIS A 211 14.02 -1.04 20.85
N PHE A 212 13.09 -1.29 19.92
CA PHE A 212 13.47 -1.58 18.55
C PHE A 212 14.04 -0.34 17.88
N VAL A 213 13.45 0.83 18.03
CA VAL A 213 13.89 2.05 17.34
C VAL A 213 15.12 2.72 17.97
N MET A 214 15.30 2.59 19.29
CA MET A 214 16.41 3.19 20.03
C MET A 214 17.62 2.23 20.16
N PRO A 215 18.87 2.71 20.00
CA PRO A 215 20.06 1.93 20.31
C PRO A 215 20.18 1.61 21.81
N HIS A 216 20.91 0.54 22.17
CA HIS A 216 21.28 0.28 23.57
C HIS A 216 22.09 1.47 24.14
N GLY A 217 21.54 2.16 25.14
CA GLY A 217 22.20 3.29 25.82
C GLY A 217 21.56 4.67 25.63
N ALA A 218 20.38 4.78 25.00
CA ALA A 218 19.66 6.05 24.85
C ALA A 218 19.19 6.64 26.22
N PRO A 219 19.28 7.97 26.44
CA PRO A 219 18.80 8.64 27.65
C PRO A 219 17.35 8.33 28.03
N THR A 220 17.10 8.15 29.31
CA THR A 220 15.82 7.73 29.90
C THR A 220 14.67 8.73 29.70
N SER A 221 14.94 9.99 29.38
CA SER A 221 13.91 11.04 29.29
C SER A 221 12.95 10.91 28.10
N MET A 222 13.44 10.53 26.91
CA MET A 222 12.56 10.29 25.75
C MET A 222 11.81 8.95 25.89
N SER A 223 12.47 7.95 26.50
CA SER A 223 11.85 6.66 26.83
C SER A 223 10.70 6.79 27.83
N ALA A 224 10.82 7.70 28.81
CA ALA A 224 9.76 7.95 29.80
C ALA A 224 8.53 8.58 29.16
N ASN A 225 8.71 9.60 28.30
CA ASN A 225 7.60 10.30 27.64
C ASN A 225 6.84 9.41 26.64
N PHE A 226 7.55 8.53 25.90
CA PHE A 226 6.91 7.57 24.98
C PHE A 226 6.31 6.35 25.70
N ALA A 227 6.86 5.95 26.85
CA ALA A 227 6.27 4.89 27.67
C ALA A 227 4.95 5.35 28.32
N THR A 228 4.81 6.65 28.60
CA THR A 228 3.57 7.26 29.09
C THR A 228 2.65 7.78 27.99
N ALA A 229 3.10 7.81 26.73
CA ALA A 229 2.24 8.14 25.59
C ALA A 229 1.21 7.03 25.40
N ASP A 230 0.04 7.39 24.84
CA ASP A 230 -1.00 6.41 24.52
C ASP A 230 -0.38 5.23 23.75
N PRO A 231 -0.77 3.98 24.07
CA PRO A 231 -0.34 2.81 23.32
C PRO A 231 -0.45 3.09 21.82
N ILE A 232 0.53 2.67 21.03
CA ILE A 232 0.53 2.76 19.55
C ILE A 232 -0.69 2.01 18.95
N GLY A 233 -1.53 1.37 19.77
CA GLY A 233 -2.80 0.79 19.38
C GLY A 233 -2.63 -0.37 18.42
N LEU A 234 -1.39 -0.81 18.18
CA LEU A 234 -1.04 -1.88 17.28
C LEU A 234 -0.79 -3.15 18.10
N THR A 235 -1.69 -4.11 17.94
CA THR A 235 -1.61 -5.43 18.55
C THR A 235 -1.17 -6.45 17.51
N MET A 236 -0.61 -7.58 17.96
CA MET A 236 -0.39 -8.72 17.06
C MET A 236 -1.72 -9.24 16.49
N GLY A 237 -2.80 -9.13 17.27
CA GLY A 237 -4.15 -9.43 16.81
C GLY A 237 -4.58 -8.60 15.60
N ASP A 238 -4.25 -7.30 15.54
CA ASP A 238 -4.55 -6.43 14.40
C ASP A 238 -3.89 -6.94 13.11
N LEU A 239 -2.60 -7.33 13.18
CA LEU A 239 -1.87 -7.86 12.04
C LEU A 239 -2.46 -9.19 11.55
N VAL A 240 -2.81 -10.09 12.47
CA VAL A 240 -3.41 -11.38 12.12
C VAL A 240 -4.80 -11.19 11.52
N LEU A 241 -5.62 -10.32 12.11
CA LEU A 241 -6.95 -10.05 11.60
C LEU A 241 -6.91 -9.41 10.22
N ASP A 242 -6.00 -8.46 9.98
CA ASP A 242 -5.82 -7.85 8.66
C ASP A 242 -5.33 -8.86 7.61
N LEU A 243 -4.43 -9.78 7.99
CA LEU A 243 -4.02 -10.88 7.12
C LEU A 243 -5.20 -11.80 6.77
N VAL A 244 -5.98 -12.21 7.78
CA VAL A 244 -7.15 -13.08 7.60
C VAL A 244 -8.17 -12.40 6.70
N ARG A 245 -8.44 -11.11 6.93
CA ARG A 245 -9.34 -10.30 6.09
C ARG A 245 -8.83 -10.25 4.65
N THR A 246 -7.55 -9.97 4.46
CA THR A 246 -6.92 -9.91 3.13
C THR A 246 -7.05 -11.26 2.41
N LEU A 247 -6.81 -12.38 3.10
CA LEU A 247 -6.97 -13.72 2.53
C LEU A 247 -8.42 -14.03 2.16
N ILE A 248 -9.37 -13.71 3.04
CA ILE A 248 -10.81 -13.90 2.77
C ILE A 248 -11.22 -13.10 1.54
N LEU A 249 -10.85 -11.81 1.47
CA LEU A 249 -11.15 -10.95 0.32
C LEU A 249 -10.51 -11.49 -0.96
N PHE A 250 -9.26 -11.97 -0.90
CA PHE A 250 -8.59 -12.55 -2.06
C PHE A 250 -9.30 -13.80 -2.57
N ILE A 251 -9.66 -14.73 -1.68
CA ILE A 251 -10.37 -15.97 -2.04
C ILE A 251 -11.76 -15.65 -2.60
N LEU A 252 -12.51 -14.74 -1.99
CA LEU A 252 -13.81 -14.29 -2.50
C LEU A 252 -13.67 -13.66 -3.89
N THR A 253 -12.66 -12.81 -4.09
CA THR A 253 -12.38 -12.18 -5.38
C THR A 253 -12.07 -13.23 -6.45
N ALA A 254 -11.24 -14.22 -6.12
CA ALA A 254 -10.92 -15.32 -7.03
C ALA A 254 -12.17 -16.12 -7.42
N ARG A 255 -12.99 -16.54 -6.45
CA ARG A 255 -14.23 -17.28 -6.72
C ARG A 255 -15.23 -16.48 -7.54
N LEU A 256 -15.40 -15.20 -7.24
CA LEU A 256 -16.29 -14.31 -7.99
C LEU A 256 -15.81 -14.13 -9.43
N THR A 257 -14.49 -14.12 -9.64
CA THR A 257 -13.89 -14.04 -10.97
C THR A 257 -14.16 -15.33 -11.74
N ASP A 258 -13.98 -16.51 -11.15
CA ASP A 258 -14.22 -17.79 -11.81
C ASP A 258 -15.68 -18.00 -12.21
N HIS A 259 -16.62 -17.91 -11.25
CA HIS A 259 -18.03 -18.24 -11.50
C HIS A 259 -18.78 -17.28 -12.43
N LYS A 260 -18.32 -16.04 -12.59
CA LYS A 260 -19.00 -15.02 -13.42
C LYS A 260 -18.39 -14.90 -14.82
N LEU A 261 -17.18 -15.39 -15.04
CA LEU A 261 -16.54 -15.40 -16.36
C LEU A 261 -17.03 -16.55 -17.25
N GLU A 262 -17.60 -17.60 -16.68
CA GLU A 262 -18.19 -18.72 -17.42
C GLU A 262 -19.61 -18.42 -17.96
N ALA A 263 -20.30 -17.42 -17.40
CA ALA A 263 -21.72 -17.16 -17.67
C ALA A 263 -21.99 -15.92 -18.57
N SER A 264 -20.97 -15.34 -19.20
CA SER A 264 -21.12 -14.18 -20.11
C SER A 264 -20.57 -14.44 -21.50
#